data_AF-A0AA42WDG8-F1
#
_entry.id   AF-A0AA42WDG8-F1
#
_cell.length_a   1.000
_cell.length_b   1.000
_cell.length_c   1.000
_cell.angle_alpha   90.00
_cell.angle_beta   90.00
_cell.angle_gamma   90.00
#
_symmetry.space_group_name_H-M   'P 1'
#
loop_
_entity.id
_entity.type
_entity.pdbx_description
1 polymer ?
#
loop_
_entity_poly.entity_id
_entity_poly.type
_entity_poly.pdbx_seq_one_letter_code
_entity_poly.pdbx_strand_id
1 'polypeptide(L)'
;MRLLCLAVLSLLMTACGPADRARLAVPELTRLPPGELRHVPPGEVLQNGYPATPVPRLARFPQGFSIMTRQVSQAEYASCVAAGACKPLDAEQRRASASDRPAVGISWADADAYAAWLSAGTGQRFRLPTYAEWAYAAGEAFRETAVEPFPDRDDPAQRWLAEYAQQASGQADGEVRAFGAYGVNARGVKDMAGSVWDWTSDCHVRRELTAALDDPQETAGEGNCGIRVAAGRHIAYLPDFIRNPRNGACSVGVPPANLGLRLVMETG
;
A
#
# COMPACT_ATOMS: atom_id res chain seq x y z
N MET A 1 20.99 -59.84 59.49
CA MET A 1 21.31 -58.47 59.07
C MET A 1 20.92 -58.31 57.61
N ARG A 2 19.66 -57.92 57.32
CA ARG A 2 19.14 -57.75 55.96
C ARG A 2 19.17 -56.25 55.62
N LEU A 3 19.96 -55.86 54.63
CA LEU A 3 20.02 -54.47 54.14
C LEU A 3 18.75 -54.16 53.33
N LEU A 4 18.06 -53.08 53.70
CA LEU A 4 17.05 -52.42 52.87
C LEU A 4 17.74 -51.63 51.75
N CYS A 5 17.28 -51.82 50.51
CA CYS A 5 17.66 -50.99 49.37
C CYS A 5 16.54 -49.95 49.14
N LEU A 6 16.80 -48.69 49.45
CA LEU A 6 15.90 -47.57 49.13
C LEU A 6 16.12 -47.16 47.67
N ALA A 7 15.10 -47.35 46.83
CA ALA A 7 15.06 -46.80 45.48
C ALA A 7 14.55 -45.35 45.55
N VAL A 8 15.40 -44.38 45.19
CA VAL A 8 15.03 -42.98 45.05
C VAL A 8 14.43 -42.78 43.66
N LEU A 9 13.13 -42.49 43.61
CA LEU A 9 12.41 -42.20 42.38
C LEU A 9 12.60 -40.72 42.02
N SER A 10 13.51 -40.43 41.10
CA SER A 10 13.76 -39.07 40.61
C SER A 10 12.65 -38.64 39.64
N LEU A 11 11.74 -37.79 40.10
CA LEU A 11 10.72 -37.15 39.27
C LEU A 11 11.39 -36.09 38.38
N LEU A 12 11.54 -36.36 37.09
CA LEU A 12 11.96 -35.38 36.09
C LEU A 12 10.79 -34.42 35.82
N MET A 13 10.82 -33.24 36.46
CA MET A 13 9.99 -32.11 36.06
C MET A 13 10.51 -31.57 34.73
N THR A 14 9.86 -31.95 33.63
CA THR A 14 10.02 -31.25 32.35
C THR A 14 9.46 -29.85 32.50
N ALA A 15 10.34 -28.88 32.74
CA ALA A 15 10.01 -27.47 32.65
C ALA A 15 9.59 -27.17 31.20
N CYS A 16 8.30 -26.93 30.98
CA CYS A 16 7.80 -26.29 29.77
C CYS A 16 8.34 -24.86 29.79
N GLY A 17 9.48 -24.62 29.12
CA GLY A 17 9.91 -23.27 28.79
C GLY A 17 8.82 -22.57 27.94
N PRO A 18 8.77 -21.23 27.96
CA PRO A 18 7.86 -20.51 27.08
C PRO A 18 8.10 -20.98 25.65
N ALA A 19 7.05 -21.50 25.01
CA ALA A 19 7.11 -21.98 23.65
C ALA A 19 7.79 -20.91 22.79
N ASP A 20 8.95 -21.23 22.21
CA ASP A 20 9.57 -20.45 21.15
C ASP A 20 8.52 -20.33 20.05
N ARG A 21 7.76 -19.23 20.06
CA ARG A 21 6.91 -18.89 18.92
C ARG A 21 7.87 -18.69 17.77
N ALA A 22 7.89 -19.65 16.85
CA ALA A 22 8.68 -19.54 15.63
C ALA A 22 8.40 -18.16 15.03
N ARG A 23 9.44 -17.33 14.90
CA ARG A 23 9.32 -16.00 14.30
C ARG A 23 8.84 -16.17 12.87
N LEU A 24 7.89 -15.34 12.46
CA LEU A 24 7.44 -15.31 11.07
C LEU A 24 8.63 -15.01 10.16
N ALA A 25 8.64 -15.62 8.98
CA ALA A 25 9.64 -15.31 7.96
C ALA A 25 9.46 -13.86 7.49
N VAL A 26 10.57 -13.15 7.33
CA VAL A 26 10.58 -11.83 6.69
C VAL A 26 10.28 -12.03 5.20
N PRO A 27 9.32 -11.27 4.61
CA PRO A 27 9.01 -11.37 3.19
C PRO A 27 10.19 -10.94 2.31
N GLU A 28 10.12 -11.27 1.02
CA GLU A 28 11.11 -10.82 0.04
C GLU A 28 11.06 -9.29 -0.11
N LEU A 29 12.21 -8.64 0.10
CA LEU A 29 12.37 -7.18 0.04
C LEU A 29 13.39 -6.80 -1.02
N THR A 30 13.17 -5.66 -1.69
CA THR A 30 14.20 -4.95 -2.45
C THR A 30 14.57 -3.67 -1.72
N ARG A 31 15.87 -3.35 -1.69
CA ARG A 31 16.37 -2.08 -1.17
C ARG A 31 16.44 -1.08 -2.31
N LEU A 32 15.64 -0.03 -2.22
CA LEU A 32 15.68 1.08 -3.15
C LEU A 32 16.80 2.05 -2.75
N PRO A 33 17.59 2.55 -3.72
CA PRO A 33 18.70 3.44 -3.42
C PRO A 33 18.21 4.82 -3.00
N PRO A 34 19.09 5.64 -2.39
CA PRO A 34 18.82 7.04 -2.21
C PRO A 34 18.42 7.74 -3.51
N GLY A 35 17.53 8.72 -3.39
CA GLY A 35 17.12 9.51 -4.54
C GLY A 35 15.92 10.39 -4.25
N GLU A 36 15.34 10.92 -5.33
CA GLU A 36 14.32 11.95 -5.25
C GLU A 36 13.21 11.67 -6.26
N LEU A 37 12.00 12.12 -5.96
CA LEU A 37 10.85 12.04 -6.84
C LEU A 37 10.09 13.37 -6.79
N ARG A 38 9.97 14.01 -7.94
CA ARG A 38 8.95 15.05 -8.12
C ARG A 38 7.61 14.36 -8.34
N HIS A 39 6.62 14.70 -7.53
CA HIS A 39 5.28 14.14 -7.62
C HIS A 39 4.19 15.13 -7.21
N VAL A 40 2.97 14.94 -7.68
CA VAL A 40 1.78 15.63 -7.16
C VAL A 40 1.34 15.01 -5.83
N PRO A 41 1.25 15.78 -4.72
CA PRO A 41 0.78 15.24 -3.45
C PRO A 41 -0.68 14.77 -3.51
N PRO A 42 -1.03 13.67 -2.83
CA PRO A 42 -2.41 13.20 -2.77
C PRO A 42 -3.38 14.26 -2.23
N GLY A 43 -4.57 14.33 -2.82
CA GLY A 43 -5.69 15.17 -2.40
C GLY A 43 -6.07 16.23 -3.43
N GLU A 44 -6.68 17.31 -2.95
CA GLU A 44 -7.19 18.39 -3.78
C GLU A 44 -6.56 19.73 -3.41
N VAL A 45 -6.49 20.62 -4.39
CA VAL A 45 -6.01 21.99 -4.20
C VAL A 45 -7.10 22.91 -4.69
N LEU A 46 -7.45 23.89 -3.86
CA LEU A 46 -8.44 24.91 -4.19
C LEU A 46 -7.76 26.28 -4.29
N GLN A 47 -8.31 27.15 -5.11
CA GLN A 47 -8.00 28.57 -5.14
C GLN A 47 -9.32 29.33 -5.13
N ASN A 48 -9.54 30.16 -4.10
CA ASN A 48 -10.80 30.89 -3.91
C ASN A 48 -12.05 29.96 -3.93
N GLY A 49 -11.92 28.75 -3.40
CA GLY A 49 -12.99 27.75 -3.34
C GLY A 49 -13.23 26.96 -4.64
N TYR A 50 -12.47 27.20 -5.69
CA TYR A 50 -12.53 26.45 -6.95
C TYR A 50 -11.34 25.49 -7.09
N PRO A 51 -11.50 24.32 -7.74
CA PRO A 51 -10.38 23.43 -8.03
C PRO A 51 -9.24 24.17 -8.74
N ALA A 52 -8.01 23.90 -8.31
CA ALA A 52 -6.80 24.45 -8.90
C ALA A 52 -5.82 23.34 -9.25
N THR A 53 -4.84 23.66 -10.08
CA THR A 53 -3.76 22.74 -10.44
C THR A 53 -2.80 22.59 -9.25
N PRO A 54 -2.58 21.38 -8.72
CA PRO A 54 -1.65 21.16 -7.62
C PRO A 54 -0.20 21.45 -8.02
N VAL A 55 0.59 21.91 -7.06
CA VAL A 55 2.02 22.15 -7.20
C VAL A 55 2.79 20.86 -6.90
N PRO A 56 3.58 20.33 -7.85
CA PRO A 56 4.41 19.16 -7.60
C PRO A 56 5.42 19.39 -6.48
N ARG A 57 5.56 18.42 -5.57
CA ARG A 57 6.52 18.42 -4.47
C ARG A 57 7.69 17.48 -4.77
N LEU A 58 8.85 17.81 -4.22
CA LEU A 58 10.04 16.97 -4.29
C LEU A 58 10.15 16.11 -3.02
N ALA A 59 9.84 14.83 -3.14
CA ALA A 59 10.12 13.84 -2.09
C ALA A 59 11.61 13.44 -2.17
N ARG A 60 12.27 13.35 -1.01
CA ARG A 60 13.69 12.97 -0.90
C ARG A 60 13.84 11.76 -0.01
N PHE A 61 14.60 10.78 -0.48
CA PHE A 61 14.91 9.54 0.22
C PHE A 61 16.43 9.45 0.40
N PRO A 62 17.06 10.22 1.31
CA PRO A 62 18.52 10.31 1.40
C PRO A 62 19.21 8.99 1.77
N GLN A 63 18.49 8.06 2.41
CA GLN A 63 19.01 6.76 2.82
C GLN A 63 18.44 5.59 1.98
N GLY A 64 17.56 5.88 1.02
CA GLY A 64 16.73 4.87 0.41
C GLY A 64 15.79 4.19 1.43
N PHE A 65 15.16 3.08 1.05
CA PHE A 65 14.29 2.30 1.93
C PHE A 65 14.08 0.88 1.36
N SER A 66 13.56 -0.04 2.17
CA SER A 66 13.26 -1.41 1.73
C SER A 66 11.76 -1.62 1.57
N ILE A 67 11.33 -2.17 0.44
CA ILE A 67 9.93 -2.44 0.14
C ILE A 67 9.76 -3.88 -0.33
N MET A 68 8.61 -4.50 -0.04
CA MET A 68 8.26 -5.81 -0.56
C MET A 68 8.35 -5.84 -2.10
N THR A 69 8.96 -6.90 -2.65
CA THR A 69 9.14 -7.04 -4.11
C THR A 69 7.83 -7.33 -4.82
N ARG A 70 6.79 -7.78 -4.10
CA ARG A 70 5.43 -8.04 -4.59
C ARG A 70 4.41 -7.72 -3.50
N GLN A 71 3.14 -7.62 -3.87
CA GLN A 71 2.04 -7.57 -2.90
C GLN A 71 1.98 -8.82 -2.01
N VAL A 72 1.32 -8.67 -0.87
CA VAL A 72 0.99 -9.79 0.02
C VAL A 72 0.09 -10.78 -0.74
N SER A 73 0.43 -12.06 -0.67
CA SER A 73 -0.31 -13.15 -1.30
C SER A 73 -1.53 -13.58 -0.50
N GLN A 74 -2.45 -14.29 -1.14
CA GLN A 74 -3.60 -14.89 -0.43
C GLN A 74 -3.16 -15.83 0.69
N ALA A 75 -2.08 -16.60 0.48
CA ALA A 75 -1.54 -17.53 1.49
C ALA A 75 -0.92 -16.80 2.70
N GLU A 76 -0.18 -15.72 2.47
CA GLU A 76 0.39 -14.91 3.53
C GLU A 76 -0.71 -14.21 4.35
N TYR A 77 -1.70 -13.62 3.66
CA TYR A 77 -2.84 -13.02 4.35
C TYR A 77 -3.66 -14.05 5.13
N ALA A 78 -3.87 -15.25 4.57
CA ALA A 78 -4.54 -16.35 5.26
C ALA A 78 -3.82 -16.78 6.55
N SER A 79 -2.49 -16.69 6.61
CA SER A 79 -1.74 -16.93 7.86
C SER A 79 -2.08 -15.92 8.94
N CYS A 80 -2.25 -14.64 8.59
CA CYS A 80 -2.71 -13.61 9.54
C CYS A 80 -4.14 -13.88 10.04
N VAL A 81 -5.02 -14.33 9.14
CA VAL A 81 -6.40 -14.72 9.48
C VAL A 81 -6.41 -15.93 10.42
N ALA A 82 -5.61 -16.96 10.13
CA ALA A 82 -5.50 -18.16 10.96
C ALA A 82 -4.92 -17.85 12.36
N ALA A 83 -4.07 -16.83 12.46
CA ALA A 83 -3.56 -16.31 13.74
C ALA A 83 -4.60 -15.44 14.50
N GLY A 84 -5.79 -15.18 13.93
CA GLY A 84 -6.83 -14.35 14.52
C GLY A 84 -6.55 -12.84 14.49
N ALA A 85 -5.52 -12.41 13.76
CA ALA A 85 -5.10 -11.00 13.70
C ALA A 85 -5.74 -10.23 12.53
N CYS A 86 -6.13 -10.91 11.45
CA CYS A 86 -6.76 -10.31 10.28
C CYS A 86 -8.20 -10.83 10.06
N LYS A 87 -9.06 -9.99 9.47
CA LYS A 87 -10.39 -10.39 9.02
C LYS A 87 -10.28 -11.27 7.75
N PRO A 88 -11.05 -12.36 7.63
CA PRO A 88 -11.06 -13.17 6.41
C PRO A 88 -11.41 -12.34 5.16
N LEU A 89 -10.81 -12.68 4.02
CA LEU A 89 -11.23 -12.16 2.71
C LEU A 89 -12.63 -12.71 2.34
N ASP A 90 -13.35 -11.98 1.50
CA ASP A 90 -14.67 -12.42 1.02
C ASP A 90 -14.54 -13.75 0.27
N ALA A 91 -15.58 -14.59 0.33
CA ALA A 91 -15.55 -15.93 -0.27
C ALA A 91 -15.24 -15.89 -1.78
N GLU A 92 -15.70 -14.88 -2.51
CA GLU A 92 -15.44 -14.69 -3.93
C GLU A 92 -13.96 -14.41 -4.25
N GLN A 93 -13.24 -13.77 -3.31
CA GLN A 93 -11.83 -13.41 -3.46
C GLN A 93 -10.90 -14.51 -2.99
N ARG A 94 -11.39 -15.40 -2.11
CA ARG A 94 -10.66 -16.58 -1.64
C ARG A 94 -10.62 -17.64 -2.72
N ARG A 95 -9.50 -17.74 -3.43
CA ARG A 95 -9.18 -18.95 -4.21
C ARG A 95 -8.36 -19.86 -3.33
N ALA A 96 -8.80 -21.12 -3.18
CA ALA A 96 -8.07 -22.08 -2.37
C ALA A 96 -6.60 -22.17 -2.83
N SER A 97 -5.67 -21.92 -1.90
CA SER A 97 -4.23 -22.18 -2.07
C SER A 97 -3.50 -21.39 -3.17
N ALA A 98 -3.92 -20.17 -3.52
CA ALA A 98 -3.19 -19.33 -4.48
C ALA A 98 -2.03 -18.56 -3.81
N SER A 99 -0.94 -19.25 -3.46
CA SER A 99 0.29 -18.63 -2.94
C SER A 99 0.99 -17.72 -3.96
N ASP A 100 0.64 -17.85 -5.24
CA ASP A 100 1.21 -17.12 -6.37
C ASP A 100 0.36 -15.92 -6.81
N ARG A 101 -0.74 -15.60 -6.10
CA ARG A 101 -1.62 -14.45 -6.40
C ARG A 101 -1.70 -13.48 -5.23
N PRO A 102 -1.83 -12.17 -5.51
CA PRO A 102 -2.02 -11.18 -4.46
C PRO A 102 -3.36 -11.37 -3.75
N ALA A 103 -3.38 -11.07 -2.46
CA ALA A 103 -4.59 -10.93 -1.70
C ALA A 103 -5.28 -9.62 -2.10
N VAL A 104 -6.58 -9.71 -2.37
CA VAL A 104 -7.41 -8.57 -2.76
C VAL A 104 -8.68 -8.51 -1.92
N GLY A 105 -9.37 -7.37 -1.95
CA GLY A 105 -10.53 -7.16 -1.10
C GLY A 105 -10.14 -6.83 0.33
N ILE A 106 -9.07 -6.06 0.46
CA ILE A 106 -8.49 -5.65 1.74
C ILE A 106 -8.82 -4.18 1.91
N SER A 107 -9.40 -3.82 3.05
CA SER A 107 -9.58 -2.40 3.41
C SER A 107 -8.28 -1.83 3.96
N TRP A 108 -8.17 -0.50 4.04
CA TRP A 108 -6.99 0.13 4.62
C TRP A 108 -6.75 -0.35 6.07
N ALA A 109 -7.83 -0.45 6.85
CA ALA A 109 -7.76 -0.94 8.23
C ALA A 109 -7.30 -2.40 8.33
N ASP A 110 -7.71 -3.26 7.39
CA ASP A 110 -7.21 -4.64 7.32
C ASP A 110 -5.72 -4.69 6.97
N ALA A 111 -5.26 -3.78 6.11
CA ALA A 111 -3.87 -3.71 5.67
C ALA A 111 -2.94 -3.22 6.79
N ASP A 112 -3.38 -2.25 7.58
CA ASP A 112 -2.68 -1.78 8.77
C ASP A 112 -2.59 -2.88 9.85
N ALA A 113 -3.69 -3.61 10.07
CA ALA A 113 -3.69 -4.77 10.98
C ALA A 113 -2.72 -5.87 10.54
N TYR A 114 -2.64 -6.16 9.23
CA TYR A 114 -1.66 -7.10 8.69
C TYR A 114 -0.22 -6.63 8.91
N ALA A 115 0.07 -5.34 8.69
CA ALA A 115 1.39 -4.77 8.93
C ALA A 115 1.81 -4.87 10.40
N ALA A 116 0.90 -4.59 11.33
CA ALA A 116 1.13 -4.73 12.76
C ALA A 116 1.40 -6.19 13.16
N TRP A 117 0.62 -7.14 12.63
CA TRP A 117 0.81 -8.57 12.87
C TRP A 117 2.16 -9.07 12.34
N LEU A 118 2.52 -8.72 11.11
CA LEU A 118 3.80 -9.11 10.52
C LEU A 118 4.97 -8.51 11.31
N SER A 119 4.82 -7.27 11.78
CA SER A 119 5.84 -6.62 12.61
C SER A 119 6.07 -7.38 13.91
N ALA A 120 4.99 -7.70 14.63
CA ALA A 120 5.07 -8.45 15.88
C ALA A 120 5.65 -9.86 15.68
N GLY A 121 5.30 -10.54 14.59
CA GLY A 121 5.76 -11.91 14.33
C GLY A 121 7.20 -12.01 13.84
N THR A 122 7.70 -11.01 13.10
CA THR A 122 9.09 -10.99 12.58
C THR A 122 10.07 -10.31 13.53
N GLY A 123 9.57 -9.39 14.38
CA GLY A 123 10.41 -8.48 15.16
C GLY A 123 11.02 -7.34 14.33
N GLN A 124 10.58 -7.15 13.09
CA GLN A 124 10.93 -6.00 12.25
C GLN A 124 9.75 -5.00 12.22
N ARG A 125 10.00 -3.73 11.90
CA ARG A 125 8.91 -2.75 11.77
C ARG A 125 8.45 -2.67 10.31
N PHE A 126 7.22 -3.13 10.07
CA PHE A 126 6.53 -3.01 8.79
C PHE A 126 5.39 -1.99 8.86
N ARG A 127 5.20 -1.26 7.76
CA ARG A 127 4.08 -0.33 7.57
C ARG A 127 3.68 -0.25 6.10
N LEU A 128 2.52 0.34 5.84
CA LEU A 128 2.16 0.76 4.49
C LEU A 128 3.18 1.78 3.96
N PRO A 129 3.51 1.76 2.65
CA PRO A 129 4.31 2.80 2.02
C PRO A 129 3.57 4.14 2.09
N THR A 130 4.31 5.24 2.11
CA THR A 130 3.73 6.52 1.69
C THR A 130 3.46 6.50 0.18
N TYR A 131 2.60 7.38 -0.32
CA TYR A 131 2.35 7.54 -1.75
C TYR A 131 3.63 7.85 -2.50
N ALA A 132 4.48 8.73 -1.94
CA ALA A 132 5.78 9.06 -2.53
C ALA A 132 6.73 7.85 -2.53
N GLU A 133 6.76 7.03 -1.48
CA GLU A 133 7.55 5.79 -1.46
C GLU A 133 7.03 4.78 -2.49
N TRP A 134 5.72 4.62 -2.61
CA TRP A 134 5.11 3.74 -3.62
C TRP A 134 5.43 4.23 -5.03
N ALA A 135 5.27 5.52 -5.30
CA ALA A 135 5.55 6.13 -6.60
C ALA A 135 7.04 6.04 -6.95
N TYR A 136 7.93 6.22 -5.96
CA TYR A 136 9.34 5.95 -6.14
C TYR A 136 9.54 4.46 -6.47
N ALA A 137 9.00 3.53 -5.69
CA ALA A 137 9.11 2.09 -5.95
C ALA A 137 8.57 1.68 -7.34
N ALA A 138 7.57 2.41 -7.86
CA ALA A 138 6.95 2.13 -9.16
C ALA A 138 7.89 2.41 -10.34
N GLY A 139 8.84 3.35 -10.20
CA GLY A 139 9.81 3.66 -11.24
C GLY A 139 9.15 3.99 -12.57
N GLU A 140 9.55 3.31 -13.64
CA GLU A 140 8.99 3.47 -14.98
C GLU A 140 7.52 3.05 -15.11
N ALA A 141 6.96 2.35 -14.11
CA ALA A 141 5.53 2.04 -14.05
C ALA A 141 4.71 3.19 -13.42
N PHE A 142 5.35 4.15 -12.74
CA PHE A 142 4.66 5.31 -12.22
C PHE A 142 4.03 6.10 -13.37
N ARG A 143 2.76 6.46 -13.20
CA ARG A 143 2.04 7.35 -14.12
C ARG A 143 1.61 8.53 -13.27
N GLU A 144 2.41 9.58 -13.33
CA GLU A 144 1.94 10.87 -12.84
C GLU A 144 0.77 11.29 -13.72
N THR A 145 -0.31 11.68 -13.06
CA THR A 145 -1.43 12.36 -13.67
C THR A 145 -0.88 13.48 -14.56
N ALA A 146 -1.17 13.45 -15.87
CA ALA A 146 -0.60 14.41 -16.82
C ALA A 146 -0.81 15.83 -16.30
N VAL A 147 0.28 16.57 -16.04
CA VAL A 147 0.20 17.98 -15.65
C VAL A 147 0.35 18.88 -16.88
N GLU A 148 0.90 18.41 -17.99
CA GLU A 148 1.17 19.27 -19.15
C GLU A 148 1.28 18.51 -20.49
N PRO A 149 1.07 19.19 -21.63
CA PRO A 149 0.49 20.53 -21.76
C PRO A 149 -1.02 20.43 -22.01
N PHE A 150 -1.82 20.97 -21.10
CA PHE A 150 -3.20 21.33 -21.43
C PHE A 150 -3.21 22.74 -22.01
N PRO A 151 -4.08 23.05 -22.98
CA PRO A 151 -4.07 24.34 -23.66
C PRO A 151 -4.26 25.54 -22.73
N ASP A 152 -4.91 25.33 -21.59
CA ASP A 152 -5.22 26.33 -20.59
C ASP A 152 -4.95 25.78 -19.18
N ARG A 153 -3.99 26.37 -18.47
CA ARG A 153 -3.66 26.00 -17.08
C ARG A 153 -4.68 26.55 -16.08
N ASP A 154 -5.49 27.51 -16.51
CA ASP A 154 -6.53 28.15 -15.72
C ASP A 154 -7.87 27.40 -15.83
N ASP A 155 -7.99 26.41 -16.74
CA ASP A 155 -9.13 25.49 -16.82
C ASP A 155 -8.79 24.08 -16.25
N PRO A 156 -9.02 23.84 -14.95
CA PRO A 156 -8.78 22.53 -14.34
C PRO A 156 -9.66 21.40 -14.93
N ALA A 157 -10.74 21.71 -15.64
CA ALA A 157 -11.63 20.71 -16.23
C ALA A 157 -10.99 20.01 -17.44
N GLN A 158 -10.21 20.71 -18.26
CA GLN A 158 -9.48 20.09 -19.38
C GLN A 158 -8.51 19.01 -18.89
N ARG A 159 -7.79 19.33 -17.82
CA ARG A 159 -6.92 18.38 -17.14
C ARG A 159 -7.72 17.15 -16.68
N TRP A 160 -8.79 17.34 -15.92
CA TRP A 160 -9.63 16.22 -15.45
C TRP A 160 -10.17 15.33 -16.57
N LEU A 161 -10.60 15.92 -17.69
CA LEU A 161 -11.07 15.15 -18.85
C LEU A 161 -9.96 14.27 -19.45
N ALA A 162 -8.75 14.80 -19.57
CA ALA A 162 -7.60 14.04 -20.08
C ALA A 162 -7.15 12.95 -19.10
N GLU A 163 -7.13 13.26 -17.80
CA GLU A 163 -6.87 12.28 -16.74
C GLU A 163 -7.86 11.11 -16.84
N TYR A 164 -9.15 11.42 -16.95
CA TYR A 164 -10.21 10.42 -17.10
C TYR A 164 -10.02 9.59 -18.38
N ALA A 165 -9.74 10.23 -19.52
CA ALA A 165 -9.52 9.53 -20.78
C ALA A 165 -8.30 8.57 -20.71
N GLN A 166 -7.22 8.99 -20.05
CA GLN A 166 -6.05 8.15 -19.81
C GLN A 166 -6.39 6.96 -18.90
N GLN A 167 -7.14 7.19 -17.82
CA GLN A 167 -7.59 6.14 -16.91
C GLN A 167 -8.50 5.12 -17.62
N ALA A 168 -9.45 5.60 -18.42
CA ALA A 168 -10.42 4.77 -19.12
C ALA A 168 -9.77 3.94 -20.25
N SER A 169 -8.88 4.53 -21.04
CA SER A 169 -8.14 3.82 -22.10
C SER A 169 -7.16 2.79 -21.55
N GLY A 170 -6.72 2.97 -20.30
CA GLY A 170 -5.85 2.05 -19.60
C GLY A 170 -6.54 0.81 -19.05
N GLN A 171 -7.87 0.62 -19.09
CA GLN A 171 -8.47 -0.58 -18.49
C GLN A 171 -8.04 -1.88 -19.22
N ALA A 172 -7.07 -2.58 -18.64
CA ALA A 172 -6.96 -4.02 -18.80
C ALA A 172 -8.08 -4.68 -17.98
N ASP A 173 -8.36 -5.97 -18.21
CA ASP A 173 -9.31 -6.68 -17.36
C ASP A 173 -8.93 -6.50 -15.86
N GLY A 174 -9.94 -6.52 -15.00
CA GLY A 174 -9.74 -6.44 -13.55
C GLY A 174 -9.26 -7.76 -12.93
N GLU A 175 -8.82 -8.73 -13.73
CA GLU A 175 -8.42 -10.05 -13.27
C GLU A 175 -7.17 -9.94 -12.43
N VAL A 176 -7.24 -10.55 -11.25
CA VAL A 176 -6.10 -10.76 -10.38
C VAL A 176 -5.24 -11.87 -10.96
N ARG A 177 -4.06 -11.54 -11.47
CA ARG A 177 -3.13 -12.50 -12.10
C ARG A 177 -2.07 -13.01 -11.13
N ALA A 178 -1.31 -14.01 -11.54
CA ALA A 178 -0.15 -14.49 -10.78
C ALA A 178 0.96 -13.42 -10.73
N PHE A 179 1.81 -13.47 -9.71
CA PHE A 179 2.90 -12.53 -9.55
C PHE A 179 3.85 -12.53 -10.77
N GLY A 180 4.25 -11.34 -11.21
CA GLY A 180 5.11 -11.11 -12.36
C GLY A 180 4.37 -11.06 -13.70
N ALA A 181 3.05 -11.26 -13.73
CA ALA A 181 2.25 -11.17 -14.96
C ALA A 181 2.31 -9.79 -15.64
N TYR A 182 2.63 -8.74 -14.88
CA TYR A 182 2.83 -7.37 -15.38
C TYR A 182 4.31 -6.95 -15.35
N GLY A 183 5.22 -7.92 -15.21
CA GLY A 183 6.66 -7.69 -15.23
C GLY A 183 7.26 -7.25 -13.90
N VAL A 184 8.57 -7.06 -13.93
CA VAL A 184 9.39 -6.54 -12.83
C VAL A 184 10.06 -5.28 -13.34
N ASN A 185 9.92 -4.18 -12.60
CA ASN A 185 10.53 -2.92 -12.99
C ASN A 185 12.05 -2.90 -12.71
N ALA A 186 12.74 -1.87 -13.18
CA ALA A 186 14.19 -1.69 -12.99
C ALA A 186 14.62 -1.62 -11.50
N ARG A 187 13.65 -1.47 -10.58
CA ARG A 187 13.86 -1.41 -9.13
C ARG A 187 13.64 -2.76 -8.43
N GLY A 188 13.38 -3.82 -9.19
CA GLY A 188 13.14 -5.17 -8.67
C GLY A 188 11.74 -5.36 -8.08
N VAL A 189 10.78 -4.49 -8.43
CA VAL A 189 9.42 -4.51 -7.89
C VAL A 189 8.46 -5.04 -8.95
N LYS A 190 7.67 -6.05 -8.58
CA LYS A 190 6.71 -6.73 -9.45
C LYS A 190 5.37 -6.01 -9.50
N ASP A 191 4.74 -6.11 -10.66
CA ASP A 191 3.32 -5.83 -10.90
C ASP A 191 2.83 -4.43 -10.54
N MET A 192 3.72 -3.42 -10.58
CA MET A 192 3.39 -2.02 -10.28
C MET A 192 2.39 -1.41 -11.28
N ALA A 193 2.30 -1.96 -12.49
CA ALA A 193 1.33 -1.57 -13.53
C ALA A 193 0.09 -2.48 -13.59
N GLY A 194 -0.07 -3.38 -12.59
CA GLY A 194 -1.08 -4.43 -12.58
C GLY A 194 -2.49 -3.97 -12.20
N SER A 195 -3.38 -4.95 -12.04
CA SER A 195 -4.80 -4.78 -11.71
C SER A 195 -5.10 -4.64 -10.21
N VAL A 196 -4.06 -4.58 -9.35
CA VAL A 196 -4.19 -4.49 -7.89
C VAL A 196 -3.52 -3.23 -7.39
N TRP A 197 -4.31 -2.36 -6.76
CA TRP A 197 -3.84 -1.14 -6.12
C TRP A 197 -3.34 -1.46 -4.72
N ASP A 198 -2.31 -0.75 -4.28
CA ASP A 198 -1.77 -0.86 -2.94
C ASP A 198 -2.28 0.30 -2.08
N TRP A 199 -2.77 -0.01 -0.89
CA TRP A 199 -3.01 1.01 0.12
C TRP A 199 -1.71 1.68 0.53
N THR A 200 -1.76 3.01 0.70
CA THR A 200 -0.67 3.81 1.25
C THR A 200 -1.04 4.37 2.62
N SER A 201 -0.08 4.89 3.38
CA SER A 201 -0.33 5.52 4.68
C SER A 201 -0.99 6.91 4.55
N ASP A 202 -0.90 7.54 3.38
CA ASP A 202 -1.39 8.89 3.13
C ASP A 202 -2.92 9.02 3.26
N CYS A 203 -3.32 10.15 3.82
CA CYS A 203 -4.71 10.60 3.90
C CYS A 203 -5.03 11.51 2.71
N HIS A 204 -6.31 11.66 2.39
CA HIS A 204 -6.73 12.72 1.48
C HIS A 204 -6.52 14.09 2.16
N VAL A 205 -5.82 15.00 1.51
CA VAL A 205 -5.54 16.34 2.07
C VAL A 205 -6.14 17.41 1.15
N ARG A 206 -6.90 18.35 1.72
CA ARG A 206 -7.35 19.56 1.00
C ARG A 206 -6.38 20.70 1.30
N ARG A 207 -5.84 21.34 0.26
CA ARG A 207 -4.92 22.47 0.37
C ARG A 207 -5.49 23.70 -0.32
N GLU A 208 -5.05 24.88 0.12
CA GLU A 208 -5.38 26.15 -0.53
C GLU A 208 -4.15 26.71 -1.23
N LEU A 209 -4.30 27.06 -2.49
CA LEU A 209 -3.31 27.76 -3.30
C LEU A 209 -3.39 29.25 -3.01
N THR A 210 -2.29 29.82 -2.54
CA THR A 210 -2.17 31.26 -2.30
C THR A 210 -1.96 32.01 -3.63
N ALA A 211 -2.46 33.24 -3.73
CA ALA A 211 -2.62 34.00 -4.98
C ALA A 211 -1.32 34.50 -5.64
N ALA A 212 -0.13 34.11 -5.18
CA ALA A 212 1.13 34.52 -5.81
C ALA A 212 1.34 33.70 -7.10
N LEU A 213 0.96 34.28 -8.25
CA LEU A 213 1.09 33.65 -9.57
C LEU A 213 2.54 33.25 -9.90
N ASP A 214 3.53 33.96 -9.34
CA ASP A 214 4.96 33.76 -9.61
C ASP A 214 5.65 32.79 -8.63
N ASP A 215 5.03 32.50 -7.49
CA ASP A 215 5.50 31.50 -6.50
C ASP A 215 4.29 30.82 -5.83
N PRO A 216 3.64 29.88 -6.53
CA PRO A 216 2.45 29.22 -6.03
C PRO A 216 2.79 28.42 -4.77
N GLN A 217 2.33 28.91 -3.61
CA GLN A 217 2.45 28.19 -2.34
C GLN A 217 1.10 27.64 -1.91
N GLU A 218 1.10 26.36 -1.54
CA GLU A 218 -0.06 25.69 -0.96
C GLU A 218 0.09 25.59 0.56
N THR A 219 -1.02 25.74 1.27
CA THR A 219 -1.09 25.50 2.72
C THR A 219 -0.77 24.03 3.07
N ALA A 220 -0.28 23.80 4.30
CA ALA A 220 -0.26 22.48 4.89
C ALA A 220 -1.71 22.10 5.26
N GLY A 221 -2.44 21.56 4.30
CA GLY A 221 -3.85 21.21 4.47
C GLY A 221 -4.13 20.26 5.64
N GLU A 222 -5.36 20.28 6.16
CA GLU A 222 -5.82 19.27 7.13
C GLU A 222 -6.12 17.95 6.42
N GLY A 223 -5.53 16.86 6.89
CA GLY A 223 -5.74 15.52 6.33
C GLY A 223 -7.02 14.88 6.84
N ASN A 224 -7.90 14.46 5.92
CA ASN A 224 -9.04 13.61 6.22
C ASN A 224 -8.64 12.14 6.10
N CYS A 225 -8.28 11.51 7.23
CA CYS A 225 -7.85 10.12 7.25
C CYS A 225 -8.98 9.09 7.23
N GLY A 226 -10.25 9.54 7.19
CA GLY A 226 -11.38 8.69 6.82
C GLY A 226 -11.41 8.39 5.31
N ILE A 227 -10.66 9.15 4.50
CA ILE A 227 -10.41 8.89 3.08
C ILE A 227 -8.90 8.66 2.90
N ARG A 228 -8.56 7.49 2.38
CA ARG A 228 -7.17 7.04 2.21
C ARG A 228 -6.82 6.96 0.74
N VAL A 229 -5.52 6.94 0.51
CA VAL A 229 -4.93 6.88 -0.83
C VAL A 229 -4.60 5.42 -1.16
N ALA A 230 -5.05 4.98 -2.33
CA ALA A 230 -4.62 3.74 -2.95
C ALA A 230 -3.85 4.07 -4.23
N ALA A 231 -2.67 3.48 -4.40
CA ALA A 231 -1.77 3.75 -5.50
C ALA A 231 -1.71 2.56 -6.46
N GLY A 232 -1.70 2.86 -7.76
CA GLY A 232 -1.73 1.86 -8.82
C GLY A 232 -1.60 2.56 -10.17
N ARG A 233 -2.37 2.10 -11.16
CA ARG A 233 -2.35 2.68 -12.52
C ARG A 233 -2.80 4.14 -12.57
N HIS A 234 -3.51 4.57 -11.54
CA HIS A 234 -3.84 5.95 -11.21
C HIS A 234 -3.91 6.08 -9.68
N ILE A 235 -3.85 7.30 -9.16
CA ILE A 235 -4.14 7.57 -7.75
C ILE A 235 -5.64 7.46 -7.49
N ALA A 236 -6.03 6.77 -6.41
CA ALA A 236 -7.43 6.62 -6.03
C ALA A 236 -7.65 7.03 -4.56
N TYR A 237 -8.81 7.65 -4.30
CA TYR A 237 -9.23 8.06 -2.96
C TYR A 237 -10.47 7.28 -2.56
N LEU A 238 -10.38 6.60 -1.42
CA LEU A 238 -11.39 5.64 -0.98
C LEU A 238 -11.55 5.72 0.55
N PRO A 239 -12.77 5.54 1.08
CA PRO A 239 -12.96 5.40 2.52
C PRO A 239 -12.17 4.20 3.08
N ASP A 240 -11.62 4.36 4.27
CA ASP A 240 -10.67 3.40 4.87
C ASP A 240 -11.22 1.99 5.13
N PHE A 241 -12.55 1.84 5.23
CA PHE A 241 -13.25 0.57 5.44
C PHE A 241 -13.68 -0.14 4.16
N ILE A 242 -13.48 0.45 2.98
CA ILE A 242 -13.89 -0.16 1.70
C ILE A 242 -12.96 -1.32 1.33
N ARG A 243 -13.55 -2.49 1.08
CA ARG A 243 -12.86 -3.67 0.53
C ARG A 243 -13.09 -3.82 -0.97
N ASN A 244 -14.29 -3.48 -1.45
CA ASN A 244 -14.63 -3.51 -2.88
C ASN A 244 -14.73 -2.08 -3.44
N PRO A 245 -13.74 -1.63 -4.24
CA PRO A 245 -13.71 -0.28 -4.78
C PRO A 245 -14.87 0.02 -5.75
N ARG A 246 -15.54 -0.99 -6.31
CA ARG A 246 -16.69 -0.81 -7.21
C ARG A 246 -17.98 -0.48 -6.46
N ASN A 247 -18.05 -0.82 -5.18
CA ASN A 247 -19.21 -0.58 -4.32
C ASN A 247 -19.00 0.63 -3.38
N GLY A 248 -17.79 1.18 -3.37
CA GLY A 248 -17.33 2.16 -2.38
C GLY A 248 -17.17 3.56 -2.94
N ALA A 249 -18.19 4.39 -2.74
CA ALA A 249 -18.18 5.85 -2.80
C ALA A 249 -18.06 6.52 -4.19
N CYS A 250 -18.46 7.80 -4.22
CA CYS A 250 -18.22 8.74 -5.31
C CYS A 250 -16.73 9.04 -5.42
N SER A 251 -15.97 8.10 -5.99
CA SER A 251 -14.54 8.31 -6.27
C SER A 251 -14.40 9.25 -7.48
N VAL A 252 -13.37 10.08 -7.47
CA VAL A 252 -12.99 10.86 -8.64
C VAL A 252 -12.25 9.93 -9.62
N GLY A 253 -12.77 9.81 -10.84
CA GLY A 253 -12.17 8.98 -11.87
C GLY A 253 -12.70 7.54 -11.93
N VAL A 254 -11.94 6.68 -12.60
CA VAL A 254 -12.28 5.26 -12.75
C VAL A 254 -11.95 4.52 -11.45
N PRO A 255 -12.86 3.74 -10.85
CA PRO A 255 -12.55 3.02 -9.61
C PRO A 255 -11.43 1.99 -9.84
N PRO A 256 -10.55 1.76 -8.84
CA PRO A 256 -9.58 0.67 -8.88
C PRO A 256 -10.25 -0.67 -9.17
N ALA A 257 -9.55 -1.56 -9.87
CA ALA A 257 -10.09 -2.90 -10.13
C ALA A 257 -10.11 -3.77 -8.88
N ASN A 258 -9.03 -3.71 -8.09
CA ASN A 258 -8.84 -4.48 -6.86
C ASN A 258 -8.01 -3.66 -5.86
N LEU A 259 -8.21 -3.92 -4.57
CA LEU A 259 -7.45 -3.33 -3.46
C LEU A 259 -6.68 -4.41 -2.71
N GLY A 260 -5.36 -4.24 -2.61
CA GLY A 260 -4.45 -5.11 -1.88
C GLY A 260 -3.45 -4.28 -1.07
N LEU A 261 -2.28 -4.84 -0.81
CA LEU A 261 -1.23 -4.18 -0.04
C LEU A 261 0.17 -4.72 -0.37
N ARG A 262 1.13 -3.83 -0.19
CA ARG A 262 2.57 -4.12 -0.03
C ARG A 262 3.09 -3.28 1.12
N LEU A 263 4.20 -3.72 1.73
CA LEU A 263 4.74 -3.06 2.92
C LEU A 263 6.16 -2.56 2.68
N VAL A 264 6.50 -1.49 3.40
CA VAL A 264 7.87 -1.02 3.60
C VAL A 264 8.35 -1.54 4.94
N MET A 265 9.61 -1.99 4.97
CA MET A 265 10.32 -2.31 6.20
C MET A 265 11.17 -1.12 6.59
N GLU A 266 10.97 -0.59 7.79
CA GLU A 266 11.81 0.46 8.32
C GLU A 266 13.13 -0.12 8.83
N THR A 267 14.23 0.51 8.44
CA THR A 267 15.51 0.31 9.11
C THR A 267 15.52 1.16 10.37
N GLY A 268 15.64 0.51 11.53
CA GLY A 268 15.86 1.17 12.82
C GLY A 268 17.25 1.76 12.97
#